data_AF-A0A9D6LDU0-F1
#
_entry.id   AF-A0A9D6LDU0-F1
#
_cell.length_a   1.000
_cell.length_b   1.000
_cell.length_c   1.000
_cell.angle_alpha   90.00
_cell.angle_beta   90.00
_cell.angle_gamma   90.00
#
_symmetry.space_group_name_H-M   'P 1'
#
loop_
_entity.id
_entity.type
_entity.pdbx_description
1 polymer ?
#
loop_
_entity_poly.entity_id
_entity_poly.type
_entity_poly.pdbx_seq_one_letter_code
_entity_poly.pdbx_strand_id
1 'polypeptide(L)'
;MKTSIRTYIGLITVLLISVGVSIYLPSELFKSIAALPAVGALVGALYQIFRDQSLFEKQEYLQRQQQIFNLGASSHMAQSAFDKHVSFCEEYMEEVHDIVSTLFAHGPTEKVMPHLRRLFEIRRKYSAWITKDIGLLLEPFENALNEIGALSHFEKMLEGGDKQARSNAIEKMFSIFKKVINLKDEKIIEENKEVAIEEVKAKIRNIIGIEELSEMRKKIISVSLAYLRKDT
;
A
#
# COMPACT_ATOMS: atom_id res chain seq x y z
N MET A 1 -8.19 17.41 -32.05
CA MET A 1 -7.37 18.29 -32.91
C MET A 1 -8.08 18.79 -34.17
N LYS A 2 -8.74 17.94 -34.99
CA LYS A 2 -9.47 18.39 -36.20
C LYS A 2 -10.65 19.34 -35.93
N THR A 3 -11.30 19.23 -34.78
CA THR A 3 -12.43 20.07 -34.37
C THR A 3 -11.99 21.44 -33.84
N SER A 4 -10.89 21.52 -33.10
CA SER A 4 -10.35 22.80 -32.60
C SER A 4 -9.83 23.68 -33.73
N ILE A 5 -9.18 23.10 -34.75
CA ILE A 5 -8.66 23.87 -35.89
C ILE A 5 -9.79 24.54 -36.71
N ARG A 6 -10.95 23.89 -36.81
CA ARG A 6 -12.12 24.44 -37.51
C ARG A 6 -12.73 25.63 -36.78
N THR A 7 -12.75 25.62 -35.44
CA THR A 7 -13.31 26.72 -34.66
C THR A 7 -12.38 27.94 -34.66
N TYR A 8 -11.06 27.75 -34.59
CA TYR A 8 -10.09 28.84 -34.77
C TYR A 8 -10.18 29.50 -36.15
N ILE A 9 -10.29 28.69 -37.22
CA ILE A 9 -10.50 29.21 -38.59
C ILE A 9 -11.80 30.01 -38.67
N GLY A 10 -12.89 29.52 -38.08
CA GLY A 10 -14.16 30.25 -38.01
C GLY A 10 -14.04 31.61 -37.31
N LEU A 11 -13.40 31.67 -36.15
CA LEU A 11 -13.22 32.91 -35.38
C LEU A 11 -12.34 33.93 -36.12
N ILE A 12 -11.26 33.48 -36.77
CA ILE A 12 -10.40 34.34 -37.61
C ILE A 12 -11.18 34.91 -38.79
N THR A 13 -12.01 34.09 -39.43
CA THR A 13 -12.82 34.51 -40.58
C THR A 13 -13.83 35.59 -40.18
N VAL A 14 -14.51 35.41 -39.04
CA VAL A 14 -15.44 36.39 -38.47
C VAL A 14 -14.73 37.71 -38.13
N LEU A 15 -13.53 37.64 -37.56
CA LEU A 15 -12.73 38.82 -37.22
C LEU A 15 -12.32 39.61 -38.47
N LEU A 16 -11.80 38.93 -39.50
CA LEU A 16 -11.37 39.57 -40.74
C LEU A 16 -12.54 40.23 -41.50
N ILE A 17 -13.70 39.56 -41.56
CA ILE A 17 -14.90 40.12 -42.21
C ILE A 17 -15.42 41.32 -41.42
N SER A 18 -15.50 41.23 -40.09
CA SER A 18 -16.00 42.29 -39.22
C SER A 18 -15.11 43.55 -39.29
N VAL A 19 -13.79 43.39 -39.28
CA VAL A 19 -12.84 44.51 -39.44
C VAL A 19 -12.88 45.10 -40.85
N GLY A 20 -12.94 44.25 -41.88
CA GLY A 20 -12.99 44.71 -43.28
C GLY A 20 -14.24 45.54 -43.58
N VAL A 21 -15.40 45.12 -43.07
CA VAL A 21 -16.66 45.88 -43.20
C VAL A 21 -16.58 47.21 -42.45
N SER A 22 -15.98 47.24 -41.25
CA SER A 22 -15.85 48.47 -40.46
C SER A 22 -15.00 49.57 -41.12
N ILE A 23 -14.06 49.23 -42.00
CA ILE A 23 -13.22 50.21 -42.71
C ILE A 23 -13.99 50.93 -43.83
N TYR A 24 -14.97 50.25 -44.45
CA TYR A 24 -15.67 50.76 -45.63
C TYR A 24 -16.93 51.57 -45.30
N LEU A 25 -17.47 51.49 -44.08
CA LEU A 25 -18.68 52.23 -43.69
C LEU A 25 -18.36 53.68 -43.27
N PRO A 26 -19.12 54.70 -43.73
CA PRO A 26 -18.84 56.11 -43.44
C PRO A 26 -19.38 56.63 -42.10
N SER A 27 -20.35 55.96 -41.46
CA SER A 27 -21.06 56.45 -40.26
C SER A 27 -20.57 55.79 -38.97
N GLU A 28 -20.35 56.59 -37.91
CA GLU A 28 -19.76 56.10 -36.64
C GLU A 28 -20.60 55.03 -35.95
N LEU A 29 -21.93 55.18 -35.92
CA LEU A 29 -22.83 54.19 -35.31
C LEU A 29 -22.76 52.81 -35.98
N PHE A 30 -22.61 52.78 -37.31
CA PHE A 30 -22.54 51.53 -38.04
C PHE A 30 -21.16 50.88 -37.93
N LYS A 31 -20.08 51.67 -37.78
CA LYS A 31 -18.74 51.14 -37.44
C LYS A 31 -18.75 50.43 -36.09
N SER A 32 -19.41 50.99 -35.07
CA SER A 32 -19.51 50.38 -33.74
C SER A 32 -20.26 49.04 -33.77
N ILE A 33 -21.37 48.96 -34.50
CA ILE A 33 -22.14 47.71 -34.65
C ILE A 33 -21.34 46.67 -35.44
N ALA A 34 -20.63 47.09 -36.50
CA ALA A 34 -19.79 46.22 -37.31
C ALA A 34 -18.58 45.67 -36.54
N ALA A 35 -18.12 46.32 -35.47
CA ALA A 35 -17.00 45.90 -34.64
C ALA A 35 -17.37 44.92 -33.51
N LEU A 36 -18.65 44.81 -33.12
CA LEU A 36 -19.10 43.90 -32.06
C LEU A 36 -18.78 42.42 -32.34
N PRO A 37 -18.97 41.88 -33.56
CA PRO A 37 -18.58 40.52 -33.88
C PRO A 37 -17.06 40.27 -33.75
N ALA A 38 -16.21 41.25 -34.05
CA ALA A 38 -14.76 41.14 -33.86
C ALA A 38 -14.40 41.01 -32.37
N VAL A 39 -15.03 41.80 -31.49
CA VAL A 39 -14.84 41.67 -30.04
C VAL A 39 -15.32 40.31 -29.54
N GLY A 40 -16.48 39.85 -30.00
CA GLY A 40 -16.99 38.52 -29.67
C GLY A 40 -16.07 37.39 -30.13
N ALA A 41 -15.47 37.52 -31.32
CA ALA A 41 -14.51 36.56 -31.84
C ALA A 41 -13.22 36.50 -30.99
N LEU A 42 -12.73 37.65 -30.52
CA LEU A 42 -11.57 37.72 -29.62
C LEU A 42 -11.85 37.09 -28.25
N VAL A 43 -12.99 37.40 -27.64
CA VAL A 43 -13.40 36.79 -26.35
C VAL A 43 -13.60 35.28 -26.51
N GLY A 44 -14.22 34.85 -27.61
CA GLY A 44 -14.39 33.43 -27.94
C GLY A 44 -13.06 32.70 -28.15
N ALA A 45 -12.09 33.34 -28.79
CA ALA A 45 -10.75 32.79 -28.98
C ALA A 45 -10.01 32.64 -27.63
N LEU A 46 -10.09 33.65 -26.76
CA LEU A 46 -9.49 33.57 -25.41
C LEU A 46 -10.11 32.44 -24.57
N TYR A 47 -11.44 32.31 -24.58
CA TYR A 47 -12.12 31.19 -23.92
C TYR A 47 -11.67 29.83 -24.47
N GLN A 48 -11.54 29.73 -25.79
CA GLN A 48 -11.09 28.49 -26.40
C GLN A 48 -9.65 28.13 -26.03
N ILE A 49 -8.74 29.11 -26.01
CA ILE A 49 -7.35 28.91 -25.59
C ILE A 49 -7.31 28.40 -24.14
N PHE A 50 -8.06 29.03 -23.23
CA PHE A 50 -8.09 28.62 -21.83
C PHE A 50 -8.64 27.19 -21.64
N ARG A 51 -9.71 26.85 -22.37
CA ARG A 51 -10.27 25.49 -22.36
C ARG A 51 -9.27 24.46 -22.89
N ASP A 52 -8.62 24.76 -24.01
CA ASP A 52 -7.66 23.84 -24.64
C ASP A 52 -6.42 23.65 -23.75
N GLN A 53 -5.95 24.70 -23.06
CA GLN A 53 -4.89 24.60 -22.04
C GLN A 53 -5.32 23.70 -20.87
N SER A 54 -6.51 23.90 -20.30
CA SER A 54 -7.01 23.07 -19.21
C SER A 54 -7.16 21.59 -19.60
N LEU A 55 -7.62 21.32 -20.84
CA LEU A 55 -7.70 19.96 -21.37
C LEU A 55 -6.31 19.35 -21.56
N PHE A 56 -5.36 20.13 -22.05
CA PHE A 56 -3.98 19.69 -22.23
C PHE A 56 -3.31 19.37 -20.88
N GLU A 57 -3.40 20.26 -19.90
CA GLU A 57 -2.87 20.03 -18.54
C GLU A 57 -3.47 18.77 -17.91
N LYS A 58 -4.79 18.58 -18.04
CA LYS A 58 -5.46 17.38 -17.53
C LYS A 58 -4.96 16.12 -18.24
N GLN A 59 -4.77 16.16 -19.55
CA GLN A 59 -4.25 15.02 -20.31
C GLN A 59 -2.80 14.70 -19.95
N GLU A 60 -1.96 15.71 -19.84
CA GLU A 60 -0.56 15.55 -19.42
C GLU A 60 -0.48 14.96 -18.00
N TYR A 61 -1.30 15.47 -17.08
CA TYR A 61 -1.39 14.94 -15.72
C TYR A 61 -1.80 13.46 -15.70
N LEU A 62 -2.86 13.10 -16.42
CA LEU A 62 -3.33 11.71 -16.52
C LEU A 62 -2.29 10.80 -17.18
N GLN A 63 -1.65 11.27 -18.25
CA GLN A 63 -0.60 10.53 -18.94
C GLN A 63 0.62 10.32 -18.04
N ARG A 64 1.04 11.35 -17.29
CA ARG A 64 2.15 11.26 -16.34
C ARG A 64 1.83 10.30 -15.20
N GLN A 65 0.61 10.34 -14.66
CA GLN A 65 0.15 9.36 -13.66
C GLN A 65 0.21 7.93 -14.23
N GLN A 66 -0.28 7.74 -15.45
CA GLN A 66 -0.28 6.43 -16.09
C GLN A 66 1.14 5.93 -16.40
N GLN A 67 2.05 6.83 -16.81
CA GLN A 67 3.46 6.50 -17.02
C GLN A 67 4.16 6.13 -15.71
N ILE A 68 3.96 6.90 -14.63
CA ILE A 68 4.52 6.60 -13.31
C ILE A 68 3.99 5.26 -12.81
N PHE A 69 2.68 5.01 -12.96
CA PHE A 69 2.07 3.74 -12.61
C PHE A 69 2.65 2.59 -13.44
N ASN A 70 2.78 2.75 -14.75
CA ASN A 70 3.39 1.72 -15.61
C ASN A 70 4.85 1.49 -15.22
N LEU A 71 5.66 2.53 -14.98
CA LEU A 71 7.04 2.37 -14.52
C LEU A 71 7.11 1.67 -13.16
N GLY A 72 6.21 2.02 -12.23
CA GLY A 72 6.16 1.46 -10.89
C GLY A 72 5.56 0.05 -10.79
N ALA A 73 4.67 -0.34 -11.71
CA ALA A 73 3.96 -1.62 -11.66
C ALA A 73 4.42 -2.62 -12.73
N SER A 74 4.91 -2.15 -13.87
CA SER A 74 5.30 -2.99 -15.02
C SER A 74 6.80 -2.99 -15.32
N SER A 75 7.62 -2.26 -14.55
CA SER A 75 9.06 -2.45 -14.66
C SER A 75 9.44 -3.83 -14.14
N HIS A 76 10.36 -4.50 -14.85
CA HIS A 76 10.87 -5.81 -14.45
C HIS A 76 11.41 -5.82 -13.01
N MET A 77 12.01 -4.71 -12.57
CA MET A 77 12.51 -4.56 -11.21
C MET A 77 11.39 -4.48 -10.18
N ALA A 78 10.29 -3.75 -10.47
CA ALA A 78 9.15 -3.68 -9.57
C ALA A 78 8.43 -5.02 -9.46
N GLN A 79 8.20 -5.70 -10.59
CA GLN A 79 7.61 -7.05 -10.57
C GLN A 79 8.47 -8.01 -9.75
N SER A 80 9.78 -8.03 -9.99
CA SER A 80 10.71 -8.84 -9.19
C SER A 80 10.68 -8.48 -7.70
N ALA A 81 10.57 -7.19 -7.34
CA ALA A 81 10.49 -6.76 -5.95
C ALA A 81 9.20 -7.23 -5.28
N PHE A 82 8.06 -7.11 -5.97
CA PHE A 82 6.77 -7.63 -5.49
C PHE A 82 6.81 -9.15 -5.32
N ASP A 83 7.31 -9.88 -6.31
CA ASP A 83 7.41 -11.34 -6.25
C ASP A 83 8.28 -11.79 -5.07
N LYS A 84 9.43 -11.12 -4.84
CA LYS A 84 10.30 -11.40 -3.69
C LYS A 84 9.65 -11.04 -2.35
N HIS A 85 8.88 -9.96 -2.29
CA HIS A 85 8.12 -9.60 -1.09
C HIS A 85 7.03 -10.63 -0.78
N VAL A 86 6.34 -11.14 -1.80
CA VAL A 86 5.36 -12.22 -1.66
C VAL A 86 6.04 -13.49 -1.16
N SER A 87 7.16 -13.91 -1.77
CA SER A 87 7.90 -15.09 -1.30
C SER A 87 8.40 -14.94 0.14
N PHE A 88 8.84 -13.74 0.53
CA PHE A 88 9.19 -13.45 1.93
C PHE A 88 7.97 -13.62 2.85
N CYS A 89 6.84 -13.03 2.49
CA CYS A 89 5.60 -13.11 3.25
C CYS A 89 5.13 -14.55 3.46
N GLU A 90 5.17 -15.38 2.42
CA GLU A 90 4.80 -16.79 2.47
C GLU A 90 5.74 -17.59 3.38
N GLU A 91 7.06 -17.53 3.14
CA GLU A 91 8.05 -18.26 3.94
C GLU A 91 8.04 -17.81 5.41
N TYR A 92 7.91 -16.51 5.66
CA TYR A 92 7.88 -15.97 7.02
C TYR A 92 6.59 -16.38 7.77
N MET A 93 5.44 -16.33 7.10
CA MET A 93 4.17 -16.70 7.73
C MET A 93 4.04 -18.21 7.96
N GLU A 94 4.62 -19.04 7.09
CA GLU A 94 4.73 -20.48 7.28
C GLU A 94 5.53 -20.77 8.57
N GLU A 95 6.69 -20.15 8.72
CA GLU A 95 7.53 -20.35 9.91
C GLU A 95 6.86 -19.80 11.18
N VAL A 96 6.18 -18.65 11.10
CA VAL A 96 5.38 -18.11 12.22
C VAL A 96 4.27 -19.08 12.61
N HIS A 97 3.60 -19.72 11.65
CA HIS A 97 2.59 -20.73 11.94
C HIS A 97 3.19 -21.92 12.71
N ASP A 98 4.36 -22.40 12.31
CA ASP A 98 5.06 -23.50 12.97
C ASP A 98 5.52 -23.12 14.39
N ILE A 99 6.02 -21.89 14.58
CA ILE A 99 6.41 -21.36 15.89
C ILE A 99 5.21 -21.33 16.83
N VAL A 100 4.12 -20.74 16.38
CA VAL A 100 2.92 -20.60 17.19
C VAL A 100 2.37 -21.99 17.52
N SER A 101 2.29 -22.90 16.53
CA SER A 101 1.85 -24.28 16.76
C SER A 101 2.73 -25.01 17.78
N THR A 102 4.06 -24.84 17.69
CA THR A 102 5.01 -25.44 18.62
C THR A 102 4.86 -24.89 20.04
N LEU A 103 4.70 -23.57 20.16
CA LEU A 103 4.49 -22.89 21.43
C LEU A 103 3.16 -23.28 22.10
N PHE A 104 2.08 -23.45 21.33
CA PHE A 104 0.79 -23.90 21.87
C PHE A 104 0.78 -25.39 22.23
N ALA A 105 1.55 -26.22 21.51
CA ALA A 105 1.63 -27.65 21.76
C ALA A 105 2.55 -28.01 22.95
N HIS A 106 3.69 -27.34 23.07
CA HIS A 106 4.73 -27.67 24.06
C HIS A 106 4.90 -26.63 25.16
N GLY A 107 4.25 -25.46 25.04
CA GLY A 107 4.54 -24.31 25.89
C GLY A 107 5.86 -23.63 25.51
N PRO A 108 6.27 -22.59 26.26
CA PRO A 108 7.52 -21.90 26.01
C PRO A 108 8.71 -22.84 26.30
N THR A 109 9.36 -23.29 25.22
CA THR A 109 10.40 -24.33 25.25
C THR A 109 11.55 -23.97 24.32
N GLU A 110 12.74 -24.51 24.57
CA GLU A 110 13.92 -24.45 23.69
C GLU A 110 13.66 -24.92 22.24
N LYS A 111 12.59 -25.70 22.00
CA LYS A 111 12.15 -26.12 20.66
C LYS A 111 11.82 -24.94 19.72
N VAL A 112 11.71 -23.72 20.24
CA VAL A 112 11.53 -22.48 19.45
C VAL A 112 12.84 -22.03 18.78
N MET A 113 14.01 -22.41 19.30
CA MET A 113 15.31 -21.95 18.80
C MET A 113 15.60 -22.33 17.32
N PRO A 114 15.31 -23.56 16.85
CA PRO A 114 15.44 -23.90 15.44
C PRO A 114 14.57 -23.02 14.54
N HIS A 115 13.34 -22.74 14.97
CA HIS A 115 12.42 -21.89 14.21
C HIS A 115 12.88 -20.44 14.15
N LEU A 116 13.38 -19.90 15.28
CA LEU A 116 13.95 -18.57 15.33
C LEU A 116 15.15 -18.44 14.38
N ARG A 117 16.02 -19.45 14.32
CA ARG A 117 17.13 -19.49 13.36
C ARG A 117 16.62 -19.42 11.92
N ARG A 118 15.55 -20.16 11.61
CA ARG A 118 14.93 -20.14 10.27
C ARG A 118 14.34 -18.78 9.92
N LEU A 119 13.70 -18.09 10.86
CA LEU A 119 13.26 -16.69 10.67
C LEU A 119 14.41 -15.76 10.31
N PHE A 120 15.54 -15.85 11.02
CA PHE A 120 16.73 -15.05 10.69
C PHE A 120 17.31 -15.41 9.32
N GLU A 121 17.30 -16.68 8.93
CA GLU A 121 17.74 -17.11 7.61
C GLU A 121 16.83 -16.56 6.50
N ILE A 122 15.51 -16.55 6.71
CA ILE A 122 14.53 -15.92 5.82
C ILE A 122 14.80 -14.41 5.72
N ARG A 123 14.94 -13.69 6.83
CA ARG A 123 15.29 -12.25 6.84
C ARG A 123 16.58 -11.97 6.09
N ARG A 124 17.61 -12.81 6.26
CA ARG A 124 18.88 -12.67 5.55
C ARG A 124 18.71 -12.88 4.05
N LYS A 125 17.96 -13.92 3.64
CA LYS A 125 17.69 -14.26 2.24
C LYS A 125 16.96 -13.13 1.50
N TYR A 126 16.05 -12.45 2.19
CA TYR A 126 15.23 -11.37 1.61
C TYR A 126 15.70 -9.96 1.99
N SER A 127 16.85 -9.81 2.65
CA SER A 127 17.35 -8.53 3.18
C SER A 127 17.44 -7.38 2.17
N ALA A 128 17.70 -7.67 0.89
CA ALA A 128 17.76 -6.67 -0.18
C ALA A 128 16.37 -6.13 -0.60
N TRP A 129 15.30 -6.83 -0.24
CA TRP A 129 13.94 -6.58 -0.71
C TRP A 129 12.98 -6.15 0.40
N ILE A 130 13.34 -6.37 1.66
CA ILE A 130 12.55 -5.96 2.83
C ILE A 130 12.89 -4.51 3.17
N THR A 131 11.88 -3.68 3.43
CA THR A 131 12.08 -2.31 3.91
C THR A 131 12.60 -2.32 5.35
N LYS A 132 13.39 -1.30 5.70
CA LYS A 132 13.91 -1.16 7.07
C LYS A 132 12.78 -1.15 8.11
N ASP A 133 11.65 -0.56 7.77
CA ASP A 133 10.48 -0.44 8.65
C ASP A 133 9.89 -1.81 9.01
N ILE A 134 9.71 -2.70 8.03
CA ILE A 134 9.24 -4.07 8.28
C ILE A 134 10.22 -4.81 9.20
N GLY A 135 11.52 -4.68 8.94
CA GLY A 135 12.56 -5.29 9.79
C GLY A 135 12.49 -4.84 11.25
N LEU A 136 12.31 -3.54 11.50
CA LEU A 136 12.21 -2.98 12.85
C LEU A 136 10.92 -3.39 13.57
N LEU A 137 9.82 -3.55 12.83
CA LEU A 137 8.53 -3.95 13.41
C LEU A 137 8.48 -5.44 13.77
N LEU A 138 9.28 -6.29 13.12
CA LEU A 138 9.38 -7.72 13.40
C LEU A 138 10.35 -8.04 14.56
N GLU A 139 11.34 -7.19 14.82
CA GLU A 139 12.34 -7.40 15.88
C GLU A 139 11.76 -7.68 17.27
N PRO A 140 10.72 -6.97 17.78
CA PRO A 140 10.15 -7.26 19.09
C PRO A 140 9.60 -8.68 19.21
N PHE A 141 9.08 -9.24 18.12
CA PHE A 141 8.58 -10.61 18.09
C PHE A 141 9.73 -11.61 18.14
N GLU A 142 10.74 -11.43 17.29
CA GLU A 142 11.93 -12.31 17.22
C GLU A 142 12.74 -12.27 18.52
N ASN A 143 12.91 -11.08 19.12
CA ASN A 143 13.60 -10.92 20.39
C ASN A 143 12.87 -11.63 21.53
N ALA A 144 11.55 -11.58 21.56
CA ALA A 144 10.78 -12.27 22.58
C ALA A 144 10.88 -13.80 22.45
N LEU A 145 10.92 -14.33 21.22
CA LEU A 145 11.18 -15.76 20.99
C LEU A 145 12.60 -16.16 21.41
N ASN A 146 13.58 -15.27 21.17
CA ASN A 146 14.96 -15.48 21.60
C ASN A 146 15.07 -15.54 23.13
N GLU A 147 14.43 -14.60 23.82
CA GLU A 147 14.37 -14.59 25.28
C GLU A 147 13.70 -15.85 25.84
N ILE A 148 12.62 -16.33 25.22
CA ILE A 148 11.95 -17.58 25.62
C ILE A 148 12.92 -18.77 25.53
N GLY A 149 13.62 -18.95 24.42
CA GLY A 149 14.54 -20.09 24.31
C GLY A 149 15.79 -19.95 25.18
N ALA A 150 16.30 -18.74 25.38
CA ALA A 150 17.40 -18.48 26.31
C ALA A 150 17.01 -18.83 27.76
N LEU A 151 15.80 -18.42 28.19
CA LEU A 151 15.27 -18.76 29.52
C LEU A 151 14.98 -20.25 29.66
N SER A 152 14.49 -20.92 28.61
CA SER A 152 14.28 -22.37 28.63
C SER A 152 15.60 -23.14 28.74
N HIS A 153 16.65 -22.70 28.06
CA HIS A 153 17.98 -23.30 28.19
C HIS A 153 18.57 -23.07 29.58
N PHE A 154 18.39 -21.86 30.15
CA PHE A 154 18.80 -21.52 31.51
C PHE A 154 18.05 -22.34 32.57
N GLU A 155 16.75 -22.58 32.37
CA GLU A 155 15.92 -23.42 33.23
C GLU A 155 16.43 -24.87 33.29
N LYS A 156 16.77 -25.45 32.14
CA LYS A 156 17.42 -26.78 32.05
C LYS A 156 18.78 -26.82 32.75
N MET A 157 19.60 -25.78 32.63
CA MET A 157 20.89 -25.69 33.33
C MET A 157 20.74 -25.66 34.86
N LEU A 158 19.58 -25.20 35.36
CA LEU A 158 19.26 -25.15 36.78
C LEU A 158 18.56 -26.42 37.30
N GLU A 159 18.39 -27.46 36.47
CA GLU A 159 17.89 -28.78 36.90
C GLU A 159 18.92 -29.50 37.80
N GLY A 160 18.98 -29.06 39.05
CA GLY A 160 19.94 -29.53 40.07
C GLY A 160 20.49 -28.43 40.99
N GLY A 161 20.20 -27.16 40.67
CA GLY A 161 20.70 -25.99 41.41
C GLY A 161 19.61 -25.23 42.20
N ASP A 162 19.71 -23.90 42.21
CA ASP A 162 18.84 -22.99 42.96
C ASP A 162 17.39 -23.02 42.43
N LYS A 163 16.47 -23.57 43.25
CA LYS A 163 15.04 -23.67 42.96
C LYS A 163 14.37 -22.31 42.75
N GLN A 164 14.86 -21.26 43.41
CA GLN A 164 14.27 -19.93 43.33
C GLN A 164 14.63 -19.23 42.01
N ALA A 165 15.88 -19.39 41.56
CA ALA A 165 16.32 -18.95 40.24
C ALA A 165 15.56 -19.65 39.11
N ARG A 166 15.28 -20.95 39.24
CA ARG A 166 14.47 -21.72 38.28
C ARG A 166 13.04 -21.20 38.19
N SER A 167 12.38 -20.98 39.33
CA SER A 167 11.00 -20.47 39.36
C SER A 167 10.89 -19.08 38.71
N ASN A 168 11.84 -18.19 38.99
CA ASN A 168 11.87 -16.85 38.40
C ASN A 168 12.08 -16.89 36.88
N ALA A 169 12.89 -17.83 36.37
CA ALA A 169 13.09 -18.01 34.93
C ALA A 169 11.82 -18.48 34.23
N ILE A 170 11.09 -19.44 34.84
CA ILE A 170 9.81 -19.94 34.33
C ILE A 170 8.76 -18.82 34.30
N GLU A 171 8.63 -18.05 35.38
CA GLU A 171 7.64 -16.97 35.45
C GLU A 171 7.89 -15.88 34.40
N LYS A 172 9.15 -15.46 34.23
CA LYS A 172 9.55 -14.52 33.18
C LYS A 172 9.25 -15.07 31.79
N MET A 173 9.57 -16.34 31.56
CA MET A 173 9.34 -17.01 30.28
C MET A 173 7.85 -17.06 29.92
N PHE A 174 6.97 -17.41 30.87
CA PHE A 174 5.52 -17.37 30.66
C PHE A 174 4.97 -15.95 30.52
N SER A 175 5.55 -14.95 31.21
CA SER A 175 5.17 -13.54 31.05
C SER A 175 5.49 -13.03 29.64
N ILE A 176 6.68 -13.33 29.12
CA ILE A 176 7.08 -12.98 27.74
C ILE A 176 6.18 -13.70 26.73
N PHE A 177 5.91 -14.98 26.95
CA PHE A 177 4.98 -15.75 26.13
C PHE A 177 3.58 -15.11 26.07
N LYS A 178 3.01 -14.73 27.23
CA LYS A 178 1.72 -14.00 27.31
C LYS A 178 1.77 -12.67 26.54
N LYS A 179 2.89 -11.94 26.62
CA LYS A 179 3.09 -10.67 25.91
C LYS A 179 3.18 -10.86 24.38
N VAL A 180 3.82 -11.92 23.92
CA VAL A 180 3.93 -12.26 22.48
C VAL A 180 2.56 -12.63 21.90
N ILE A 181 1.79 -13.43 22.63
CA ILE A 181 0.42 -13.78 22.23
C ILE A 181 -0.54 -12.60 22.41
N ASN A 182 -0.17 -11.58 23.20
CA ASN A 182 -0.96 -10.39 23.50
C ASN A 182 -2.35 -10.71 24.07
N LEU A 183 -2.35 -11.59 25.08
CA LEU A 183 -3.53 -12.02 25.79
C LEU A 183 -3.95 -10.94 26.78
N LYS A 184 -4.76 -9.98 26.33
CA LYS A 184 -5.47 -9.08 27.25
C LYS A 184 -6.60 -9.77 28.02
N ASP A 185 -7.05 -10.93 27.55
CA ASP A 185 -8.11 -11.70 28.19
C ASP A 185 -7.66 -13.15 28.47
N GLU A 186 -7.39 -13.43 29.75
CA GLU A 186 -7.07 -14.78 30.23
C GLU A 186 -8.18 -15.81 29.98
N LYS A 187 -9.40 -15.36 29.64
CA LYS A 187 -10.56 -16.22 29.39
C LYS A 187 -10.61 -16.88 28.00
N ILE A 188 -9.92 -16.36 26.98
CA ILE A 188 -10.02 -16.87 25.59
C ILE A 188 -9.11 -18.09 25.37
N ILE A 189 -8.08 -18.26 26.21
CA ILE A 189 -7.02 -19.27 26.05
C ILE A 189 -7.51 -20.68 26.38
N GLU A 190 -8.47 -20.81 27.30
CA GLU A 190 -8.98 -22.11 27.74
C GLU A 190 -10.04 -22.68 26.80
N GLU A 191 -10.79 -21.84 26.08
CA GLU A 191 -11.90 -22.30 25.22
C GLU A 191 -11.55 -22.40 23.72
N ASN A 192 -10.60 -21.62 23.17
CA ASN A 192 -10.34 -21.68 21.73
C ASN A 192 -8.89 -21.34 21.32
N LYS A 193 -8.00 -22.34 21.38
CA LYS A 193 -6.59 -22.24 20.97
C LYS A 193 -6.42 -21.71 19.54
N GLU A 194 -7.32 -22.04 18.62
CA GLU A 194 -7.24 -21.61 17.21
C GLU A 194 -7.40 -20.09 17.05
N VAL A 195 -8.24 -19.46 17.88
CA VAL A 195 -8.48 -18.00 17.81
C VAL A 195 -7.22 -17.22 18.19
N ALA A 196 -6.53 -17.64 19.25
CA ALA A 196 -5.30 -17.00 19.69
C ALA A 196 -4.15 -17.18 18.67
N ILE A 197 -4.11 -18.33 17.98
CA ILE A 197 -3.16 -18.57 16.89
C ILE A 197 -3.41 -17.59 15.73
N GLU A 198 -4.67 -17.39 15.35
CA GLU A 198 -5.02 -16.48 14.26
C GLU A 198 -4.79 -15.01 14.60
N GLU A 199 -4.97 -14.59 15.86
CA GLU A 199 -4.67 -13.22 16.30
C GLU A 199 -3.18 -12.88 16.18
N VAL A 200 -2.30 -13.80 16.60
CA VAL A 200 -0.84 -13.62 16.45
C VAL A 200 -0.48 -13.51 14.97
N LYS A 201 -1.02 -14.41 14.14
CA LYS A 201 -0.82 -14.36 12.69
C LYS A 201 -1.37 -13.08 12.07
N ALA A 202 -2.51 -12.58 12.53
CA ALA A 202 -3.11 -11.34 12.03
C ALA A 202 -2.22 -10.13 12.31
N LYS A 203 -1.62 -10.06 13.50
CA LYS A 203 -0.67 -9.00 13.86
C LYS A 203 0.58 -9.02 12.99
N ILE A 204 1.16 -10.20 12.75
CA ILE A 204 2.31 -10.33 11.85
C ILE A 204 1.92 -10.00 10.41
N ARG A 205 0.76 -10.46 9.92
CA ARG A 205 0.22 -10.12 8.58
C ARG A 205 0.10 -8.61 8.36
N ASN A 206 -0.33 -7.87 9.38
CA ASN A 206 -0.42 -6.41 9.35
C ASN A 206 0.99 -5.79 9.24
N ILE A 207 1.96 -6.28 10.02
CA ILE A 207 3.34 -5.76 9.98
C ILE A 207 4.00 -5.93 8.60
N ILE A 208 3.80 -7.08 7.95
CA ILE A 208 4.40 -7.39 6.63
C ILE A 208 3.61 -6.81 5.45
N GLY A 209 2.48 -6.15 5.69
CA GLY A 209 1.71 -5.46 4.65
C GLY A 209 0.71 -6.33 3.88
N ILE A 210 0.38 -7.53 4.37
CA ILE A 210 -0.55 -8.45 3.69
C ILE A 210 -1.99 -7.96 3.81
N GLU A 211 -2.35 -7.29 4.91
CA GLU A 211 -3.73 -6.83 5.11
C GLU A 211 -4.06 -5.71 4.12
N GLU A 212 -3.14 -4.79 3.87
CA GLU A 212 -3.27 -3.73 2.87
C GLU A 212 -3.46 -4.31 1.47
N LEU A 213 -2.75 -5.38 1.12
CA LEU A 213 -2.95 -6.09 -0.15
C LEU A 213 -4.35 -6.75 -0.22
N SER A 214 -4.81 -7.33 0.89
CA SER A 214 -6.15 -7.91 1.00
C SER A 214 -7.25 -6.84 0.85
N GLU A 215 -7.07 -5.68 1.48
CA GLU A 215 -7.97 -4.54 1.36
C GLU A 215 -7.99 -3.97 -0.07
N MET A 216 -6.84 -3.79 -0.69
CA MET A 216 -6.74 -3.38 -2.10
C MET A 216 -7.50 -4.36 -2.99
N ARG A 217 -7.32 -5.67 -2.80
CA ARG A 217 -8.03 -6.71 -3.54
C ARG A 217 -9.55 -6.61 -3.34
N LYS A 218 -10.03 -6.46 -2.09
CA LYS A 218 -11.47 -6.28 -1.80
C LYS A 218 -12.03 -5.06 -2.52
N LYS A 219 -11.31 -3.94 -2.52
CA LYS A 219 -11.71 -2.70 -3.18
C LYS A 219 -11.74 -2.83 -4.71
N ILE A 220 -10.76 -3.52 -5.30
CA ILE A 220 -10.76 -3.79 -6.74
C ILE A 220 -11.99 -4.65 -7.11
N ILE A 221 -12.25 -5.73 -6.35
CA ILE A 221 -13.41 -6.60 -6.59
C ILE A 221 -14.73 -5.80 -6.48
N SER A 222 -14.88 -4.96 -5.45
CA SER A 222 -16.10 -4.18 -5.27
C SER A 222 -16.32 -3.17 -6.40
N VAL A 223 -15.26 -2.50 -6.86
CA VAL A 223 -15.30 -1.60 -8.02
C VAL A 223 -15.65 -2.36 -9.30
N SER A 224 -15.03 -3.52 -9.55
CA SER A 224 -15.34 -4.36 -10.71
C SER A 224 -16.79 -4.85 -10.70
N LEU A 225 -17.31 -5.27 -9.54
CA LEU A 225 -18.71 -5.66 -9.39
C LEU A 225 -19.67 -4.49 -9.62
N ALA A 226 -19.34 -3.30 -9.14
CA ALA A 226 -20.14 -2.10 -9.37
C ALA A 226 -20.17 -1.72 -10.86
N TYR A 227 -19.07 -1.89 -11.58
CA TYR A 227 -19.01 -1.68 -13.02
C TYR A 227 -19.87 -2.69 -13.79
N LEU A 228 -19.74 -3.99 -13.49
CA LEU A 228 -20.56 -5.04 -14.12
C LEU A 228 -22.07 -4.86 -13.89
N ARG A 229 -22.46 -4.39 -12.71
CA ARG A 229 -23.88 -4.10 -12.38
C ARG A 229 -24.44 -2.86 -13.07
N LYS A 230 -23.58 -1.99 -13.61
CA LYS A 230 -24.00 -0.76 -14.31
C LYS A 230 -24.18 -0.99 -15.82
N ASP A 231 -23.54 -2.03 -16.34
CA ASP A 231 -23.63 -2.49 -17.73
C ASP A 231 -24.71 -3.59 -17.94
N THR A 232 -25.48 -3.92 -16.89
CA THR A 232 -26.69 -4.79 -16.93
C THR A 232 -27.95 -3.99 -16.65
#